data_AF-A0A521FMJ5-F1
#
_entry.id   AF-A0A521FMJ5-F1
#
_cell.length_a   1.000
_cell.length_b   1.000
_cell.length_c   1.000
_cell.angle_alpha   90.00
_cell.angle_beta   90.00
_cell.angle_gamma   90.00
#
_symmetry.space_group_name_H-M   'P 1'
#
loop_
_entity.id
_entity.type
_entity.pdbx_description
1 polymer ?
#
loop_
_entity_poly.entity_id
_entity_poly.type
_entity_poly.pdbx_seq_one_letter_code
_entity_poly.pdbx_strand_id
1 'polypeptide(L)'
;MIRRAAWLALTLLVAAVYGILLWLGNQHIFAGDPPLPPFDIRLGYTPAEARAYLVELHPVQAGLYAGLIRAVDTGFGVLFALWLWLTARGLGARRAAWLALPYLLTDLTENALVARMLAQGAGAADLLIQIASAATLAKFAALAIVLIVLGQLGLRRWGHL
;
A
#
# COMPACT_ATOMS: atom_id res chain seq x y z
N MET A 1 -1.61 -28.49 1.53
CA MET A 1 -2.44 -27.76 0.54
C MET A 1 -3.25 -26.71 1.30
N ILE A 2 -3.32 -25.46 0.84
CA ILE A 2 -4.17 -24.44 1.48
C ILE A 2 -5.64 -24.84 1.24
N ARG A 3 -6.47 -24.83 2.30
CA ARG A 3 -7.90 -25.13 2.15
C ARG A 3 -8.54 -23.99 1.35
N ARG A 4 -9.24 -24.31 0.25
CA ARG A 4 -9.88 -23.32 -0.64
C ARG A 4 -10.74 -22.31 0.13
N ALA A 5 -11.48 -22.77 1.13
CA ALA A 5 -12.31 -21.91 1.98
C ALA A 5 -11.49 -20.85 2.74
N ALA A 6 -10.32 -21.21 3.27
CA ALA A 6 -9.44 -20.28 3.99
C ALA A 6 -8.84 -19.22 3.04
N TRP A 7 -8.44 -19.64 1.84
CA TRP A 7 -7.96 -18.70 0.81
C TRP A 7 -9.07 -17.73 0.37
N LEU A 8 -10.29 -18.23 0.11
CA LEU A 8 -11.44 -17.40 -0.23
C LEU A 8 -11.80 -16.41 0.89
N ALA A 9 -11.82 -16.87 2.15
CA ALA A 9 -12.07 -16.01 3.30
C ALA A 9 -11.03 -14.89 3.39
N LEU A 10 -9.74 -15.20 3.19
CA LEU A 10 -8.69 -14.18 3.16
C LEU A 10 -8.85 -13.21 1.98
N THR A 11 -9.18 -13.70 0.78
CA THR A 11 -9.45 -12.85 -0.38
C THR A 11 -10.57 -11.85 -0.10
N LEU A 12 -11.68 -12.33 0.49
CA LEU A 12 -12.82 -11.47 0.85
C LEU A 12 -12.43 -10.46 1.93
N LEU A 13 -11.66 -10.88 2.93
CA LEU A 13 -11.17 -9.99 3.98
C LEU A 13 -10.27 -8.88 3.41
N VAL A 14 -9.30 -9.24 2.56
CA VAL A 14 -8.41 -8.26 1.90
C VAL A 14 -9.23 -7.28 1.06
N ALA A 15 -10.19 -7.76 0.27
CA ALA A 15 -11.05 -6.91 -0.55
C ALA A 15 -11.92 -5.96 0.29
N ALA A 16 -12.47 -6.45 1.41
CA ALA A 16 -13.26 -5.64 2.32
C ALA A 16 -12.43 -4.53 2.99
N VAL A 17 -11.22 -4.86 3.49
CA VAL A 17 -10.33 -3.87 4.11
C VAL A 17 -9.86 -2.85 3.07
N TYR A 18 -9.54 -3.27 1.84
CA TYR A 18 -9.20 -2.34 0.76
C TYR A 18 -10.36 -1.40 0.42
N GLY A 19 -11.60 -1.92 0.37
CA GLY A 19 -12.79 -1.08 0.18
C GLY A 19 -12.99 -0.05 1.30
N ILE A 20 -12.72 -0.44 2.55
CA ILE A 20 -12.74 0.48 3.70
C ILE A 20 -11.66 1.56 3.54
N LEU A 21 -10.45 1.21 3.12
CA LEU A 21 -9.37 2.18 2.88
C LEU A 21 -9.71 3.16 1.78
N LEU A 22 -10.26 2.70 0.65
CA LEU A 22 -10.71 3.58 -0.43
C LEU A 22 -11.78 4.56 0.06
N TRP A 23 -12.75 4.06 0.82
CA TRP A 23 -13.80 4.88 1.39
C TRP A 23 -13.25 5.93 2.38
N LEU A 24 -12.44 5.50 3.35
CA LEU A 24 -11.79 6.40 4.32
C LEU A 24 -10.91 7.44 3.61
N GLY A 25 -10.11 6.98 2.64
CA GLY A 25 -9.22 7.78 1.82
C GLY A 25 -9.94 8.93 1.14
N ASN A 26 -10.95 8.58 0.33
CA ASN A 26 -11.76 9.52 -0.45
C ASN A 26 -12.52 10.52 0.43
N GLN A 27 -12.99 10.11 1.61
CA GLN A 27 -13.80 10.97 2.47
C GLN A 27 -12.97 11.90 3.37
N HIS A 28 -11.74 11.53 3.73
CA HIS A 28 -11.06 12.19 4.85
C HIS A 28 -9.67 12.75 4.54
N ILE A 29 -8.97 12.27 3.51
CA ILE A 29 -7.54 12.62 3.31
C ILE A 29 -7.19 13.06 1.89
N PHE A 30 -8.19 13.41 1.08
CA PHE A 30 -7.94 14.37 -0.01
C PHE A 30 -7.91 15.79 0.59
N ALA A 31 -6.97 16.61 0.14
CA ALA A 31 -6.72 17.93 0.74
C ALA A 31 -6.66 19.03 -0.33
N GLY A 32 -7.11 20.24 0.00
CA GLY A 32 -7.09 21.41 -0.89
C GLY A 32 -8.18 21.44 -1.94
N ASP A 33 -8.18 22.50 -2.75
CA ASP A 33 -9.04 22.70 -3.93
C ASP A 33 -8.18 23.21 -5.11
N PRO A 34 -7.96 22.39 -6.16
CA PRO A 34 -8.52 21.06 -6.39
C PRO A 34 -7.95 19.99 -5.43
N PRO A 35 -8.70 18.89 -5.18
CA PRO A 35 -8.34 17.89 -4.18
C PRO A 35 -7.07 17.13 -4.56
N LEU A 36 -6.05 17.27 -3.72
CA LEU A 36 -4.78 16.57 -3.81
C LEU A 36 -4.89 15.17 -3.17
N PRO A 37 -4.44 14.10 -3.85
CA PRO A 37 -4.54 12.74 -3.33
C PRO A 37 -3.59 12.49 -2.16
N PRO A 38 -3.89 11.56 -1.24
CA PRO A 38 -2.93 11.15 -0.21
C PRO A 38 -1.67 10.48 -0.80
N PHE A 39 -0.58 10.47 -0.04
CA PHE A 39 0.73 9.99 -0.51
C PHE A 39 0.76 8.56 -1.06
N ASP A 40 0.02 7.66 -0.44
CA ASP A 40 0.01 6.21 -0.67
C ASP A 40 -0.55 5.80 -2.04
N ILE A 41 -1.36 6.65 -2.66
CA ILE A 41 -1.95 6.43 -4.00
C ILE A 41 -1.24 7.20 -5.12
N ARG A 42 -0.17 7.93 -4.80
CA ARG A 42 0.65 8.66 -5.79
C ARG A 42 1.73 7.76 -6.38
N LEU A 43 2.05 7.95 -7.66
CA LEU A 43 3.20 7.30 -8.31
C LEU A 43 4.48 8.11 -8.09
N GLY A 44 4.85 8.26 -6.82
CA GLY A 44 5.92 9.16 -6.39
C GLY A 44 5.50 10.62 -6.34
N TYR A 45 6.34 11.44 -5.71
CA TYR A 45 6.15 12.88 -5.53
C TYR A 45 7.48 13.56 -5.17
N THR A 46 7.54 14.86 -5.44
CA THR A 46 8.64 15.77 -5.12
C THR A 46 8.45 16.42 -3.73
N PRO A 47 9.51 17.00 -3.14
CA PRO A 47 9.39 17.82 -1.94
C PRO A 47 8.36 18.95 -2.04
N ALA A 48 8.29 19.62 -3.19
CA ALA A 48 7.34 20.72 -3.42
C ALA A 48 5.88 20.23 -3.38
N GLU A 49 5.57 19.14 -4.09
CA GLU A 49 4.22 18.56 -4.12
C GLU A 49 3.78 18.00 -2.76
N ALA A 50 4.71 17.42 -2.01
CA ALA A 50 4.43 16.94 -0.66
C ALA A 50 4.16 18.08 0.31
N ARG A 51 4.95 19.16 0.25
CA ARG A 51 4.71 20.35 1.07
C ARG A 51 3.36 20.99 0.73
N ALA A 52 3.02 21.09 -0.55
CA ALA A 52 1.71 21.61 -0.97
C ALA A 52 0.57 20.81 -0.32
N TYR A 53 0.62 19.47 -0.38
CA TYR A 53 -0.37 18.63 0.28
C TYR A 53 -0.39 18.80 1.81
N LEU A 54 0.78 18.88 2.46
CA LEU A 54 0.88 19.02 3.91
C LEU A 54 0.41 20.38 4.42
N VAL A 55 0.50 21.44 3.60
CA VAL A 55 -0.05 22.77 3.91
C VAL A 55 -1.58 22.74 3.87
N GLU A 56 -2.15 22.06 2.88
CA GLU A 56 -3.61 21.96 2.70
C GLU A 56 -4.28 20.99 3.69
N LEU A 57 -3.50 20.12 4.35
CA LEU A 57 -4.04 19.08 5.22
C LEU A 57 -4.48 19.66 6.57
N HIS A 58 -5.79 19.64 6.83
CA HIS A 58 -6.33 20.12 8.11
C HIS A 58 -5.84 19.25 9.28
N PRO A 59 -5.60 19.80 10.49
CA PRO A 59 -5.08 19.02 11.63
C PRO A 59 -5.89 17.76 11.97
N VAL A 60 -7.22 17.80 11.82
CA VAL A 60 -8.09 16.62 12.00
C VAL A 60 -7.82 15.55 10.94
N GLN A 61 -7.63 15.95 9.67
CA GLN A 61 -7.29 15.02 8.60
C GLN A 61 -5.91 14.40 8.83
N ALA A 62 -4.92 15.21 9.24
CA ALA A 62 -3.59 14.74 9.59
C ALA A 62 -3.62 13.73 10.75
N GLY A 63 -4.44 13.97 11.77
CA GLY A 63 -4.65 13.05 12.89
C GLY A 63 -5.31 11.73 12.47
N LEU A 64 -6.33 11.79 11.62
CA LEU A 64 -6.96 10.58 11.05
C LEU A 64 -5.98 9.80 10.18
N TYR A 65 -5.19 10.50 9.36
CA TYR A 65 -4.21 9.90 8.47
C TYR A 65 -3.10 9.20 9.27
N ALA A 66 -2.48 9.89 10.22
CA ALA A 66 -1.40 9.33 11.05
C ALA A 66 -1.87 8.27 12.05
N GLY A 67 -3.16 8.28 12.41
CA GLY A 67 -3.78 7.39 13.39
C GLY A 67 -4.52 6.22 12.75
N LEU A 68 -5.84 6.35 12.64
CA LEU A 68 -6.75 5.27 12.22
C LEU A 68 -6.43 4.75 10.83
N ILE A 69 -6.28 5.64 9.84
CA ILE A 69 -6.08 5.24 8.44
C ILE A 69 -4.77 4.48 8.31
N ARG A 70 -3.67 5.00 8.85
CA ARG A 70 -2.37 4.29 8.88
C ARG A 70 -2.47 2.93 9.55
N ALA A 71 -3.21 2.79 10.66
CA ALA A 71 -3.35 1.51 11.34
C ALA A 71 -4.08 0.48 10.48
N VAL A 72 -5.15 0.90 9.79
CA VAL A 72 -5.88 0.05 8.85
C VAL A 72 -5.01 -0.29 7.64
N ASP A 73 -4.26 0.67 7.10
CA ASP A 73 -3.38 0.48 5.93
C ASP A 73 -2.21 -0.46 6.23
N THR A 74 -1.59 -0.32 7.41
CA THR A 74 -0.57 -1.26 7.90
C THR A 74 -1.14 -2.68 8.02
N GLY A 75 -2.36 -2.83 8.56
CA GLY A 75 -3.04 -4.11 8.66
C GLY A 75 -3.34 -4.71 7.29
N PHE A 76 -3.79 -3.88 6.35
CA PHE A 76 -4.02 -4.25 4.96
C PHE A 76 -2.74 -4.76 4.29
N GLY A 77 -1.63 -4.02 4.36
CA GLY A 77 -0.36 -4.42 3.76
C GLY A 77 0.12 -5.80 4.24
N VAL A 78 -0.03 -6.10 5.53
CA VAL A 78 0.26 -7.43 6.11
C VAL A 78 -0.68 -8.51 5.56
N LEU A 79 -1.99 -8.25 5.55
CA LEU A 79 -2.98 -9.20 5.04
C LEU A 79 -2.78 -9.48 3.54
N PHE A 80 -2.46 -8.44 2.77
CA PHE A 80 -2.26 -8.53 1.34
C PHE A 80 -0.96 -9.24 1.00
N ALA A 81 0.14 -8.98 1.73
CA ALA A 81 1.38 -9.76 1.60
C ALA A 81 1.16 -11.25 1.93
N LEU A 82 0.39 -11.56 2.98
CA LEU A 82 0.01 -12.93 3.31
C LEU A 82 -0.81 -13.57 2.19
N TRP A 83 -1.76 -12.83 1.61
CA TRP A 83 -2.57 -13.28 0.48
C TRP A 83 -1.72 -13.58 -0.76
N LEU A 84 -0.77 -12.69 -1.10
CA LEU A 84 0.19 -12.90 -2.20
C LEU A 84 1.01 -14.18 -1.98
N TRP A 85 1.55 -14.34 -0.77
CA TRP A 85 2.36 -15.51 -0.40
C TRP A 85 1.56 -16.81 -0.47
N LEU A 86 0.35 -16.85 0.09
CA LEU A 86 -0.54 -18.01 0.07
C LEU A 86 -0.97 -18.36 -1.36
N THR A 87 -1.27 -17.35 -2.17
CA THR A 87 -1.64 -17.52 -3.59
C THR A 87 -0.49 -18.15 -4.38
N ALA A 88 0.73 -17.63 -4.24
CA ALA A 88 1.92 -18.22 -4.88
C ALA A 88 2.13 -19.69 -4.48
N ARG A 89 1.98 -20.01 -3.18
CA ARG A 89 2.08 -21.39 -2.70
C ARG A 89 0.94 -22.28 -3.20
N GLY A 90 -0.27 -21.75 -3.32
CA GLY A 90 -1.44 -22.44 -3.87
C GLY A 90 -1.27 -22.80 -5.35
N LEU A 91 -0.57 -21.96 -6.10
CA LEU A 91 -0.18 -22.21 -7.50
C LEU A 91 1.03 -23.15 -7.64
N GLY A 92 1.62 -23.63 -6.53
CA GLY A 92 2.78 -24.52 -6.52
C GLY A 92 4.14 -23.81 -6.59
N ALA A 93 4.17 -22.47 -6.67
CA ALA A 93 5.38 -21.68 -6.84
C ALA A 93 5.97 -21.22 -5.48
N ARG A 94 6.47 -22.17 -4.69
CA ARG A 94 6.98 -21.89 -3.32
C ARG A 94 8.08 -20.83 -3.27
N ARG A 95 8.95 -20.76 -4.28
CA ARG A 95 10.02 -19.76 -4.35
C ARG A 95 9.46 -18.36 -4.66
N ALA A 96 8.48 -18.26 -5.55
CA ALA A 96 7.83 -17.00 -5.90
C ALA A 96 7.06 -16.39 -4.72
N ALA A 97 6.66 -17.20 -3.73
CA ALA A 97 5.99 -16.69 -2.53
C ALA A 97 6.84 -15.67 -1.77
N TRP A 98 8.17 -15.76 -1.82
CA TRP A 98 9.07 -14.79 -1.21
C TRP A 98 9.05 -13.41 -1.86
N LEU A 99 8.50 -13.26 -3.06
CA LEU A 99 8.29 -11.96 -3.70
C LEU A 99 7.26 -11.08 -2.98
N ALA A 100 6.45 -11.66 -2.08
CA ALA A 100 5.56 -10.87 -1.22
C ALA A 100 6.32 -10.06 -0.16
N LEU A 101 7.55 -10.48 0.21
CA LEU A 101 8.32 -9.84 1.27
C LEU A 101 8.83 -8.44 0.88
N PRO A 102 9.43 -8.22 -0.31
CA PRO A 102 9.78 -6.88 -0.78
C PRO A 102 8.60 -5.90 -0.76
N TYR A 103 7.40 -6.34 -1.18
CA TYR A 103 6.19 -5.54 -1.09
C TYR A 103 5.89 -5.17 0.38
N LEU A 104 5.81 -6.15 1.28
CA LEU A 104 5.53 -5.91 2.70
C LEU A 104 6.53 -4.94 3.34
N LEU A 105 7.83 -5.13 3.09
CA LEU A 105 8.86 -4.29 3.71
C LEU A 105 8.78 -2.85 3.21
N THR A 106 8.55 -2.65 1.92
CA THR A 106 8.45 -1.30 1.32
C THR A 106 7.16 -0.60 1.75
N ASP A 107 6.05 -1.33 1.82
CA ASP A 107 4.75 -0.84 2.30
C ASP A 107 4.81 -0.38 3.78
N LEU A 108 5.36 -1.21 4.68
CA LEU A 108 5.54 -0.84 6.09
C LEU A 108 6.51 0.34 6.27
N THR A 109 7.56 0.38 5.45
CA THR A 109 8.53 1.48 5.47
C THR A 109 7.88 2.78 5.03
N GLU A 110 7.12 2.76 3.93
CA GLU A 110 6.41 3.92 3.41
C GLU A 110 5.40 4.45 4.44
N ASN A 111 4.59 3.57 5.04
CA ASN A 111 3.65 3.90 6.10
C ASN A 111 4.31 4.58 7.31
N ALA A 112 5.49 4.10 7.73
CA ALA A 112 6.25 4.69 8.82
C ALA A 112 6.83 6.08 8.44
N LEU A 113 7.30 6.24 7.20
CA LEU A 113 7.86 7.51 6.72
C LEU A 113 6.77 8.57 6.53
N VAL A 114 5.62 8.21 5.98
CA VAL A 114 4.45 9.10 5.87
C VAL A 114 3.99 9.56 7.24
N ALA A 115 3.91 8.66 8.23
CA ALA A 115 3.57 9.04 9.60
C ALA A 115 4.52 10.12 10.16
N ARG A 116 5.83 9.98 9.90
CA ARG A 116 6.84 10.97 10.31
C ARG A 116 6.68 12.28 9.55
N MET A 117 6.36 12.24 8.26
CA MET A 117 6.07 13.44 7.46
C MET A 117 4.85 14.18 8.00
N LEU A 118 3.76 13.47 8.28
CA LEU A 118 2.53 14.05 8.84
C LEU A 118 2.79 14.71 10.21
N ALA A 119 3.62 14.09 11.05
CA ALA A 119 4.01 14.67 12.34
C ALA A 119 4.86 15.95 12.20
N GLN A 120 5.65 16.08 11.14
CA GLN A 120 6.45 17.28 10.85
C GLN A 120 5.66 18.35 10.05
N GLY A 121 4.53 17.98 9.46
CA GLY A 121 3.71 18.84 8.60
C GLY A 121 4.53 19.44 7.45
N ALA A 122 4.18 20.66 7.06
CA ALA A 122 4.89 21.40 6.00
C ALA A 122 6.39 21.65 6.29
N GLY A 123 6.84 21.44 7.54
CA GLY A 123 8.25 21.52 7.95
C GLY A 123 9.07 20.25 7.69
N ALA A 124 8.48 19.20 7.11
CA ALA A 124 9.19 17.95 6.82
C ALA A 124 10.47 18.18 5.99
N ALA A 125 11.55 17.49 6.36
CA ALA A 125 12.83 17.61 5.64
C ALA A 125 12.74 17.00 4.23
N ASP A 126 13.37 17.63 3.23
CA ASP A 126 13.32 17.16 1.84
C ASP A 126 13.83 15.73 1.67
N LEU A 127 14.86 15.34 2.43
CA LEU A 127 15.38 13.98 2.43
C LEU A 127 14.34 12.97 2.93
N LEU A 128 13.57 13.29 3.96
CA LEU A 128 12.51 12.42 4.46
C LEU A 128 11.44 12.22 3.39
N ILE A 129 11.02 13.30 2.73
CA ILE A 129 10.03 13.26 1.65
C ILE A 129 10.53 12.41 0.47
N GLN A 130 11.80 12.57 0.08
CA GLN A 130 12.39 11.80 -1.00
C GLN A 130 12.46 10.30 -0.67
N ILE A 131 12.83 9.93 0.56
CA ILE A 131 12.85 8.52 0.98
C ILE A 131 11.43 7.95 1.01
N ALA A 132 10.43 8.70 1.49
CA ALA A 132 9.03 8.28 1.49
C ALA A 132 8.48 8.06 0.07
N SER A 133 8.79 9.00 -0.84
CA SER A 133 8.46 8.90 -2.27
C SER A 133 9.12 7.69 -2.93
N ALA A 134 10.41 7.44 -2.65
CA ALA A 134 11.13 6.27 -3.14
C ALA A 134 10.55 4.95 -2.59
N ALA A 135 10.14 4.92 -1.31
CA ALA A 135 9.47 3.76 -0.72
C ALA A 135 8.10 3.51 -1.38
N THR A 136 7.35 4.57 -1.69
CA THR A 136 6.10 4.50 -2.46
C THR A 136 6.32 3.89 -3.85
N LEU A 137 7.33 4.35 -4.58
CA LEU A 137 7.67 3.76 -5.89
C LEU A 137 8.12 2.31 -5.76
N ALA A 138 8.94 1.99 -4.75
CA ALA A 138 9.42 0.64 -4.51
C ALA A 138 8.28 -0.33 -4.16
N LYS A 139 7.27 0.10 -3.39
CA LYS A 139 6.09 -0.72 -3.06
C LYS A 139 5.29 -1.08 -4.31
N PHE A 140 5.06 -0.12 -5.20
CA PHE A 140 4.36 -0.36 -6.47
C PHE A 140 5.18 -1.24 -7.41
N ALA A 141 6.49 -1.05 -7.50
CA ALA A 141 7.37 -1.89 -8.31
C ALA A 141 7.37 -3.34 -7.79
N ALA A 142 7.51 -3.55 -6.48
CA ALA A 142 7.46 -4.87 -5.86
C ALA A 142 6.09 -5.54 -6.09
N LEU A 143 5.00 -4.78 -5.93
CA LEU A 143 3.64 -5.26 -6.17
C LEU A 143 3.44 -5.67 -7.64
N ALA A 144 3.89 -4.84 -8.60
CA ALA A 144 3.79 -5.15 -10.02
C ALA A 144 4.52 -6.46 -10.37
N ILE A 145 5.75 -6.63 -9.86
CA ILE A 145 6.54 -7.85 -10.08
C ILE A 145 5.81 -9.08 -9.56
N VAL A 146 5.31 -9.07 -8.32
CA VAL A 146 4.63 -10.24 -7.75
C VAL A 146 3.33 -10.54 -8.49
N LEU A 147 2.55 -9.53 -8.88
CA LEU A 147 1.31 -9.73 -9.63
C LEU A 147 1.55 -10.28 -11.04
N ILE A 148 2.58 -9.80 -11.74
CA ILE A 148 2.98 -10.34 -13.05
C ILE A 148 3.34 -11.82 -12.92
N VAL A 149 4.16 -12.18 -11.94
CA VAL A 149 4.56 -13.57 -11.69
C VAL A 149 3.35 -14.44 -11.36
N LEU A 150 2.46 -13.98 -10.47
CA LEU A 150 1.23 -14.71 -10.12
C LEU A 150 0.29 -14.88 -11.32
N GLY A 151 0.13 -13.83 -12.14
CA GLY A 151 -0.68 -13.88 -13.36
C GLY A 151 -0.15 -14.91 -14.35
N GLN A 152 1.16 -14.91 -14.61
CA GLN A 152 1.80 -15.92 -15.48
C GLN A 152 1.62 -17.34 -14.94
N LEU A 153 1.77 -17.55 -13.63
CA LEU A 153 1.56 -18.84 -12.99
C LEU A 153 0.10 -19.32 -13.06
N GLY A 154 -0.85 -18.40 -12.91
CA GLY A 154 -2.28 -18.67 -13.07
C GLY A 154 -2.63 -19.10 -14.48
N LEU A 155 -2.16 -18.36 -15.48
CA LEU A 155 -2.40 -18.66 -16.91
C LEU A 155 -1.87 -20.04 -17.30
N ARG A 156 -0.63 -20.38 -16.88
CA ARG A 156 -0.03 -21.71 -17.11
C ARG A 156 -0.83 -22.83 -16.46
N ARG A 157 -1.35 -22.59 -15.25
CA ARG A 157 -2.13 -23.60 -14.52
C ARG A 157 -3.48 -23.89 -15.17
N TRP A 158 -4.05 -22.91 -15.88
CA TRP A 158 -5.36 -23.02 -16.52
C TRP A 158 -5.29 -23.26 -18.04
N GLY A 159 -4.09 -23.56 -18.58
CA GLY A 159 -3.92 -23.96 -19.97
C GLY A 159 -4.07 -22.83 -20.99
N HIS A 160 -3.93 -21.57 -20.55
CA HIS A 160 -3.94 -20.40 -21.43
C HIS A 160 -2.53 -20.00 -21.91
N LEU A 161 -1.49 -20.70 -21.42
CA LEU A 161 -0.08 -20.64 -21.80
C LEU A 161 0.53 -22.03 -21.61
#